data_AF-A0A1H3YJB6-F1
#
_entry.id   AF-A0A1H3YJB6-F1
#
_cell.length_a   1.000
_cell.length_b   1.000
_cell.length_c   1.000
_cell.angle_alpha   90.00
_cell.angle_beta   90.00
_cell.angle_gamma   90.00
#
_symmetry.space_group_name_H-M   'P 1'
#
loop_
_entity.id
_entity.type
_entity.pdbx_description
1 polymer ?
#
loop_
_entity_poly.entity_id
_entity_poly.type
_entity_poly.pdbx_seq_one_letter_code
_entity_poly.pdbx_strand_id
1 'polypeptide(L)'
;MQKIFTNPVYQFFVNISPWAVIFLLATSWDPLFDPAPERASLTPLTGTIQRIGKSSGVVNTDSGRVDVKYECLCNYSWSEKLFEKGMPFTALGQPKGNGYYLWDLQVDGRELLSYDSKAPKLLERRERALTYVVPALILFALLSIQLAVQTLRNRRLEKSKKPLYPLLDRLYDQEKSDEERLSVLPKILEFDPEDTLGPLEFMATQNTNSEQFLTRLGTELGKLWSALDIEELESITLVQPAAKRAAMEILKNRAPALNTELDAIGALKLGH
;
A
#
# COMPACT_ATOMS: atom_id res chain seq x y z
N MET A 1 -13.98 -11.07 -5.97
CA MET A 1 -12.68 -10.51 -5.49
C MET A 1 -12.75 -9.05 -5.00
N GLN A 2 -13.73 -8.23 -5.42
CA GLN A 2 -13.88 -6.82 -4.97
C GLN A 2 -14.19 -6.63 -3.47
N LYS A 3 -14.93 -7.55 -2.81
CA LYS A 3 -15.35 -7.42 -1.40
C LYS A 3 -14.22 -7.33 -0.37
N ILE A 4 -13.01 -7.82 -0.69
CA ILE A 4 -11.86 -7.76 0.23
C ILE A 4 -11.27 -6.33 0.29
N PHE A 5 -11.39 -5.56 -0.80
CA PHE A 5 -10.73 -4.26 -0.96
C PHE A 5 -11.55 -3.08 -0.45
N THR A 6 -12.86 -3.26 -0.29
CA THR A 6 -13.75 -2.30 0.38
C THR A 6 -13.87 -2.57 1.88
N ASN A 7 -13.20 -3.61 2.40
CA ASN A 7 -13.25 -3.93 3.82
C ASN A 7 -12.56 -2.81 4.62
N PRO A 8 -13.24 -2.20 5.60
CA PRO A 8 -12.69 -1.10 6.40
C PRO A 8 -11.40 -1.47 7.13
N VAL A 9 -11.22 -2.75 7.49
CA VAL A 9 -10.00 -3.26 8.11
C VAL A 9 -8.82 -3.20 7.13
N TYR A 10 -9.03 -3.58 5.86
CA TYR A 10 -7.99 -3.52 4.84
C TYR A 10 -7.56 -2.06 4.56
N GLN A 11 -8.53 -1.15 4.45
CA GLN A 11 -8.27 0.29 4.25
C GLN A 11 -7.49 0.90 5.42
N PHE A 12 -7.78 0.49 6.66
CA PHE A 12 -7.00 0.90 7.83
C PHE A 12 -5.52 0.50 7.72
N PHE A 13 -5.24 -0.77 7.37
CA PHE A 13 -3.87 -1.26 7.22
C PHE A 13 -3.11 -0.57 6.08
N VAL A 14 -3.76 -0.34 4.94
CA VAL A 14 -3.15 0.39 3.82
C VAL A 14 -2.79 1.82 4.25
N ASN A 15 -3.68 2.52 4.97
CA ASN A 15 -3.45 3.91 5.40
C ASN A 15 -2.38 4.05 6.49
N ILE A 16 -2.25 3.08 7.39
CA ILE A 16 -1.26 3.13 8.48
C ILE A 16 0.12 2.60 8.06
N SER A 17 0.18 1.77 7.02
CA SER A 17 1.42 1.13 6.56
C SER A 17 2.58 2.09 6.23
N PRO A 18 2.37 3.27 5.59
CA PRO A 18 3.48 4.18 5.30
C PRO A 18 4.08 4.76 6.59
N TRP A 19 3.22 5.09 7.57
CA TRP A 19 3.64 5.61 8.87
C TRP A 19 4.41 4.57 9.68
N ALA A 20 3.95 3.32 9.67
CA ALA A 20 4.65 2.21 10.33
C ALA A 20 6.05 1.99 9.72
N VAL A 21 6.17 2.05 8.39
CA VAL A 21 7.46 1.89 7.69
C VAL A 21 8.40 3.06 7.99
N ILE A 22 7.91 4.30 7.94
CA ILE A 22 8.72 5.48 8.29
C ILE A 22 9.21 5.37 9.73
N PHE A 23 8.34 4.97 10.67
CA PHE A 23 8.71 4.78 12.07
C PHE A 23 9.76 3.69 12.26
N LEU A 24 9.60 2.54 11.60
CA LEU A 24 10.56 1.44 11.64
C LEU A 24 11.92 1.83 11.04
N LEU A 25 11.92 2.56 9.92
CA LEU A 25 13.13 3.09 9.30
C LEU A 25 13.81 4.11 10.20
N ALA A 26 13.06 5.05 10.79
CA ALA A 26 13.62 6.08 11.65
C ALA A 26 14.24 5.48 12.93
N THR A 27 13.57 4.51 13.55
CA THR A 27 14.08 3.83 14.75
C THR A 27 15.24 2.87 14.48
N SER A 28 15.42 2.44 13.22
CA SER A 28 16.46 1.49 12.82
C SER A 28 17.52 2.12 11.91
N TRP A 29 17.52 3.45 11.73
CA TRP A 29 18.36 4.14 10.76
C TRP A 29 19.85 3.91 11.05
N ASP A 30 20.29 4.27 12.26
CA ASP A 30 21.69 4.16 12.68
C ASP A 30 22.24 2.72 12.55
N PRO A 31 21.58 1.67 13.08
CA PRO A 31 22.09 0.31 12.94
C PRO A 31 22.07 -0.23 11.50
N LEU A 32 21.20 0.29 10.62
CA LEU A 32 21.13 -0.14 9.21
C LEU A 32 22.22 0.51 8.35
N PHE A 33 22.50 1.80 8.58
CA PHE A 33 23.33 2.61 7.68
C PHE A 33 24.72 2.97 8.21
N ASP A 34 24.99 2.82 9.50
CA ASP A 34 26.35 2.96 10.08
C ASP A 34 26.76 1.67 10.81
N PRO A 35 26.97 0.56 10.06
CA PRO A 35 27.34 -0.72 10.66
C PRO A 35 28.73 -0.64 11.31
N ALA A 36 28.96 -1.48 12.32
CA ALA A 36 30.31 -1.67 12.85
C ALA A 36 31.24 -2.18 11.73
N PRO A 37 32.39 -1.54 11.50
CA PRO A 37 33.36 -1.99 10.51
C PRO A 37 34.01 -3.30 10.99
N GLU A 38 34.49 -4.10 10.05
CA GLU A 38 35.26 -5.29 10.38
C GLU A 38 36.58 -4.90 11.05
N ARG A 39 36.99 -5.60 12.11
CA ARG A 39 38.23 -5.30 12.85
C ARG A 39 39.46 -5.24 11.95
N ALA A 40 39.53 -6.10 10.93
CA ALA A 40 40.62 -6.14 9.96
C ALA A 40 40.69 -4.90 9.05
N SER A 41 39.59 -4.16 8.91
CA SER A 41 39.54 -2.92 8.13
C SER A 41 39.99 -1.68 8.92
N LEU A 42 40.23 -1.83 10.23
CA LEU A 42 40.65 -0.74 11.10
C LEU A 42 42.16 -0.53 11.01
N THR A 43 42.56 0.74 10.99
CA THR A 43 43.95 1.15 10.99
C THR A 43 44.46 1.25 12.44
N PRO A 44 45.53 0.53 12.81
CA PRO A 44 46.18 0.74 14.09
C PRO A 44 46.85 2.11 14.12
N LEU A 45 46.60 2.87 15.18
CA LEU A 45 47.18 4.18 15.43
C LEU A 45 47.94 4.14 16.75
N THR A 46 49.15 4.67 16.74
CA THR A 46 50.00 4.80 17.93
C THR A 46 50.67 6.17 17.93
N GLY A 47 50.94 6.69 19.13
CA GLY A 47 51.65 7.95 19.27
C GLY A 47 51.39 8.61 20.61
N THR A 48 51.28 9.93 20.64
CA THR A 48 51.07 10.70 21.87
C THR A 48 49.85 11.61 21.79
N ILE A 49 49.19 11.80 22.93
CA ILE A 49 48.03 12.68 23.03
C ILE A 49 48.47 14.14 23.01
N GLN A 50 47.86 14.93 22.14
CA GLN A 50 47.96 16.38 22.21
C GLN A 50 46.80 16.98 23.00
N ARG A 51 45.57 16.54 22.71
CA ARG A 51 44.35 16.95 23.42
C ARG A 51 43.30 15.85 23.32
N ILE A 52 42.66 15.51 24.43
CA ILE A 52 41.46 14.66 24.44
C ILE A 52 40.30 15.47 25.02
N GLY A 53 39.14 15.38 24.39
CA GLY A 53 37.88 15.94 24.89
C GLY A 53 36.83 14.84 25.00
N LYS A 54 35.57 15.24 25.22
CA LYS A 54 34.50 14.27 25.50
C LYS A 54 34.20 13.27 24.36
N SER A 55 34.26 13.70 23.11
CA SER A 55 33.93 12.87 21.93
C SER A 55 34.88 13.07 20.74
N SER A 56 35.93 13.86 20.94
CA SER A 56 36.94 14.14 19.93
C SER A 56 38.24 14.57 20.58
N GLY A 57 39.32 14.37 19.86
CA GLY A 57 40.66 14.72 20.30
C GLY A 57 41.59 14.97 19.12
N VAL A 58 42.82 15.29 19.48
CA VAL A 58 43.93 15.51 18.57
C VAL A 58 45.09 14.69 19.10
N VAL A 59 45.65 13.87 18.24
CA VAL A 59 46.79 13.00 18.55
C VAL A 59 47.93 13.28 17.59
N ASN A 60 49.15 13.04 18.06
CA ASN A 60 50.35 13.06 17.24
C ASN A 60 50.75 11.61 16.96
N THR A 61 50.74 11.24 15.69
CA THR A 61 51.26 9.97 15.17
C THR A 61 52.58 10.22 14.44
N ASP A 62 53.25 9.15 14.03
CA ASP A 62 54.50 9.25 13.25
C ASP A 62 54.28 9.96 11.89
N SER A 63 53.06 9.89 11.37
CA SER A 63 52.61 10.58 10.16
C SER A 63 52.21 12.05 10.37
N GLY A 64 52.26 12.55 11.61
CA GLY A 64 51.95 13.92 11.98
C GLY A 64 50.73 14.07 12.88
N ARG A 65 50.12 15.25 12.85
CA ARG A 65 48.99 15.58 13.71
C ARG A 65 47.67 15.12 13.07
N VAL A 66 46.88 14.35 13.81
CA VAL A 66 45.64 13.73 13.32
C VAL A 66 44.47 14.08 14.24
N ASP A 67 43.37 14.49 13.65
CA ASP A 67 42.10 14.68 14.36
C ASP A 67 41.37 13.34 14.51
N VAL A 68 40.92 13.05 15.72
CA VAL A 68 40.23 11.80 16.05
C VAL A 68 38.87 12.09 16.67
N LYS A 69 37.88 11.27 16.31
CA LYS A 69 36.52 11.27 16.88
C LYS A 69 36.25 9.93 17.51
N TYR A 70 35.41 9.90 18.53
CA TYR A 70 35.01 8.67 19.20
C TYR A 70 33.67 8.85 19.90
N GLU A 71 33.09 7.74 20.38
CA GLU A 71 31.89 7.78 21.21
C GLU A 71 32.12 8.58 22.48
N CYS A 72 31.09 9.28 22.98
CA CYS A 72 31.28 10.14 24.13
C CYS A 72 31.78 9.36 25.34
N LEU A 73 32.90 9.80 25.91
CA LEU A 73 33.42 9.31 27.19
C LEU A 73 32.62 9.84 28.40
N CYS A 74 31.39 10.35 28.15
CA CYS A 74 30.51 11.00 29.12
C CYS A 74 30.17 10.14 30.34
N ASN A 75 30.09 8.82 30.17
CA ASN A 75 29.68 7.87 31.21
C ASN A 75 30.85 7.30 32.00
N TYR A 76 32.07 7.62 31.60
CA TYR A 76 33.24 7.14 32.30
C TYR A 76 33.63 8.15 33.38
N SER A 77 34.07 7.67 34.55
CA SER A 77 34.53 8.48 35.69
C SER A 77 35.88 9.17 35.46
N TRP A 78 36.04 9.85 34.32
CA TRP A 78 37.28 10.49 33.90
C TRP A 78 37.06 11.98 33.77
N SER A 79 38.02 12.77 34.22
CA SER A 79 38.05 14.20 33.96
C SER A 79 39.08 14.49 32.88
N GLU A 80 38.85 15.49 32.02
CA GLU A 80 39.83 15.94 31.01
C GLU A 80 41.20 16.27 31.62
N LYS A 81 41.24 16.54 32.94
CA LYS A 81 42.46 16.76 33.73
C LYS A 81 43.30 15.51 33.98
N LEU A 82 42.78 14.31 33.71
CA LEU A 82 43.52 13.04 33.84
C LEU A 82 44.42 12.77 32.63
N PHE A 83 44.30 13.55 31.55
CA PHE A 83 45.10 13.38 30.35
C PHE A 83 46.14 14.48 30.26
N GLU A 84 47.41 14.10 30.43
CA GLU A 84 48.52 15.00 30.21
C GLU A 84 48.97 14.93 28.75
N LYS A 85 49.32 16.09 28.20
CA LYS A 85 49.91 16.18 26.87
C LYS A 85 51.19 15.35 26.83
N GLY A 86 51.31 14.45 25.87
CA GLY A 86 52.46 13.56 25.71
C GLY A 86 52.23 12.13 26.19
N MET A 87 51.10 11.83 26.85
CA MET A 87 50.76 10.45 27.22
C MET A 87 50.69 9.54 25.98
N PRO A 88 51.25 8.33 26.03
CA PRO A 88 51.20 7.40 24.92
C PRO A 88 49.76 6.90 24.72
N PHE A 89 49.36 6.72 23.47
CA PHE A 89 48.08 6.11 23.13
C PHE A 89 48.26 5.01 22.08
N THR A 90 47.36 4.04 22.13
CA THR A 90 47.14 3.02 21.10
C THR A 90 45.65 3.02 20.76
N ALA A 91 45.30 2.91 19.49
CA ALA A 91 43.91 2.94 19.06
C ALA A 91 43.70 2.13 17.78
N LEU A 92 42.45 1.74 17.53
CA LEU A 92 41.99 1.23 16.24
C LEU A 92 41.04 2.26 15.62
N GLY A 93 41.45 2.84 14.51
CA GLY A 93 40.73 3.92 13.83
C GLY A 93 40.17 3.50 12.48
N GLN A 94 38.95 3.94 12.17
CA GLN A 94 38.40 3.91 10.83
C GLN A 94 38.61 5.28 10.16
N PRO A 95 39.23 5.36 8.96
CA PRO A 95 39.36 6.62 8.23
C PRO A 95 37.98 7.24 7.96
N LYS A 96 37.76 8.49 8.35
CA LYS A 96 36.48 9.21 8.14
C LYS A 96 36.76 10.69 7.87
N GLY A 97 36.73 11.07 6.58
CA GLY A 97 37.11 12.42 6.14
C GLY A 97 38.61 12.67 6.34
N ASN A 98 38.97 13.80 6.96
CA ASN A 98 40.36 14.20 7.21
C ASN A 98 40.95 13.64 8.51
N GLY A 99 40.31 12.66 9.14
CA GLY A 99 40.70 12.11 10.42
C GLY A 99 40.20 10.69 10.61
N TYR A 100 40.16 10.24 11.87
CA TYR A 100 39.75 8.87 12.20
C TYR A 100 38.60 8.85 13.20
N TYR A 101 37.68 7.92 13.04
CA TYR A 101 36.77 7.51 14.10
C TYR A 101 37.36 6.32 14.85
N LEU A 102 37.62 6.47 16.15
CA LEU A 102 38.25 5.45 16.97
C LEU A 102 37.19 4.49 17.51
N TRP A 103 37.47 3.20 17.31
CA TRP A 103 36.67 2.08 17.77
C TRP A 103 37.27 1.40 19.00
N ASP A 104 38.58 1.56 19.18
CA ASP A 104 39.37 1.14 20.33
C ASP A 104 40.29 2.30 20.71
N LEU A 105 40.46 2.55 22.00
CA LEU A 105 41.32 3.61 22.51
C LEU A 105 41.89 3.19 23.86
N GLN A 106 43.21 3.11 23.94
CA GLN A 106 43.94 2.97 25.18
C GLN A 106 44.91 4.13 25.34
N VAL A 107 45.02 4.62 26.57
CA VAL A 107 45.89 5.74 26.94
C VAL A 107 46.68 5.35 28.17
N ASP A 108 48.01 5.43 28.10
CA ASP A 108 48.91 5.05 29.19
C ASP A 108 48.60 3.64 29.75
N GLY A 109 48.32 2.70 28.85
CA GLY A 109 47.95 1.32 29.20
C GLY A 109 46.53 1.13 29.75
N ARG A 110 45.72 2.19 29.86
CA ARG A 110 44.33 2.11 30.32
C ARG A 110 43.37 2.09 29.13
N GLU A 111 42.51 1.08 29.08
CA GLU A 111 41.46 0.96 28.06
C GLU A 111 40.30 1.92 28.34
N LEU A 112 40.02 2.80 27.39
CA LEU A 112 38.92 3.77 27.44
C LEU A 112 37.75 3.34 26.57
N LEU A 113 38.04 2.77 25.40
CA LEU A 113 37.06 2.27 24.44
C LEU A 113 37.54 0.92 23.94
N SER A 114 36.63 -0.04 23.83
CA SER A 114 36.94 -1.40 23.41
C SER A 114 36.10 -1.79 22.22
N TYR A 115 36.74 -2.11 21.09
CA TYR A 115 36.05 -2.60 19.90
C TYR A 115 35.23 -3.85 20.23
N ASP A 116 35.82 -4.78 20.99
CA ASP A 116 35.21 -6.07 21.33
C ASP A 116 33.96 -5.92 22.22
N SER A 117 33.84 -4.83 22.97
CA SER A 117 32.64 -4.52 23.76
C SER A 117 31.51 -3.86 22.96
N LYS A 118 31.86 -3.14 21.89
CA LYS A 118 30.96 -2.23 21.15
C LYS A 118 30.46 -2.84 19.85
N ALA A 119 31.36 -3.41 19.05
CA ALA A 119 31.03 -3.96 17.74
C ALA A 119 29.95 -5.05 17.81
N PRO A 120 29.97 -6.02 18.76
CA PRO A 120 28.92 -7.04 18.84
C PRO A 120 27.53 -6.46 19.11
N LYS A 121 27.42 -5.43 19.96
CA LYS A 121 26.13 -4.78 20.27
C LYS A 121 25.54 -4.06 19.05
N LEU A 122 26.38 -3.44 18.24
CA LEU A 122 25.96 -2.78 17.01
C LEU A 122 25.57 -3.81 15.93
N LEU A 123 26.32 -4.89 15.82
CA LEU A 123 25.99 -6.00 14.91
C LEU A 123 24.66 -6.66 15.30
N GLU A 124 24.43 -6.96 16.58
CA GLU A 124 23.17 -7.54 17.06
C GLU A 124 21.96 -6.61 16.84
N ARG A 125 22.15 -5.29 17.00
CA ARG A 125 21.12 -4.29 16.67
C ARG A 125 20.84 -4.25 15.18
N ARG A 126 21.87 -4.34 14.34
CA ARG A 126 21.74 -4.40 12.88
C ARG A 126 21.03 -5.67 12.44
N GLU A 127 21.39 -6.83 12.98
CA GLU A 127 20.73 -8.09 12.67
C GLU A 127 19.25 -8.03 13.00
N ARG A 128 18.90 -7.57 14.22
CA ARG A 128 17.50 -7.35 14.59
C ARG A 128 16.78 -6.38 13.65
N ALA A 129 17.40 -5.25 13.33
CA ALA A 129 16.84 -4.29 12.38
C ALA A 129 16.61 -4.94 11.02
N LEU A 130 17.55 -5.72 10.49
CA LEU A 130 17.39 -6.44 9.23
C LEU A 130 16.27 -7.46 9.28
N THR A 131 16.12 -8.21 10.39
CA THR A 131 15.07 -9.22 10.55
C THR A 131 13.66 -8.63 10.48
N TYR A 132 13.43 -7.41 10.98
CA TYR A 132 12.08 -6.82 11.00
C TYR A 132 11.84 -5.75 9.93
N VAL A 133 12.84 -4.91 9.64
CA VAL A 133 12.69 -3.79 8.69
C VAL A 133 12.66 -4.28 7.25
N VAL A 134 13.52 -5.25 6.88
CA VAL A 134 13.58 -5.74 5.49
C VAL A 134 12.27 -6.40 5.06
N PRO A 135 11.67 -7.33 5.84
CA PRO A 135 10.36 -7.88 5.50
C PRO A 135 9.26 -6.82 5.48
N ALA A 136 9.27 -5.86 6.40
CA ALA A 136 8.30 -4.78 6.43
C ALA A 136 8.36 -3.90 5.15
N LEU A 137 9.57 -3.60 4.67
CA LEU A 137 9.78 -2.86 3.42
C LEU A 137 9.28 -3.66 2.20
N ILE A 138 9.54 -4.96 2.15
CA ILE A 138 9.07 -5.83 1.06
C ILE A 138 7.53 -5.85 1.02
N LEU A 139 6.88 -6.03 2.18
CA LEU A 139 5.42 -6.02 2.29
C LEU A 139 4.84 -4.67 1.86
N PHE A 140 5.45 -3.57 2.29
CA PHE A 140 5.02 -2.23 1.89
C PHE A 140 5.16 -1.98 0.38
N ALA A 141 6.27 -2.44 -0.22
CA ALA A 141 6.46 -2.34 -1.66
C ALA A 141 5.38 -3.13 -2.44
N LEU A 142 5.07 -4.35 -2.00
CA LEU A 142 4.01 -5.17 -2.61
C LEU A 142 2.63 -4.50 -2.50
N LEU A 143 2.28 -3.97 -1.32
CA LEU A 143 1.02 -3.25 -1.11
C LEU A 143 0.94 -1.99 -1.98
N SER A 144 2.05 -1.26 -2.10
CA SER A 144 2.13 -0.05 -2.94
C SER A 144 1.95 -0.37 -4.43
N ILE A 145 2.59 -1.43 -4.92
CA ILE A 145 2.43 -1.90 -6.30
C ILE A 145 0.97 -2.32 -6.54
N GLN A 146 0.38 -3.08 -5.62
CA GLN A 146 -1.01 -3.51 -5.72
C GLN A 146 -1.97 -2.32 -5.80
N LEU A 147 -1.79 -1.32 -4.94
CA LEU A 147 -2.59 -0.09 -4.95
C LEU A 147 -2.42 0.67 -6.27
N ALA A 148 -1.20 0.78 -6.78
CA ALA A 148 -0.93 1.42 -8.07
C ALA A 148 -1.65 0.70 -9.22
N VAL A 149 -1.60 -0.64 -9.25
CA VAL A 149 -2.29 -1.46 -10.26
C VAL A 149 -3.81 -1.28 -10.16
N GLN A 150 -4.38 -1.29 -8.96
CA GLN A 150 -5.81 -1.04 -8.76
C GLN A 150 -6.23 0.35 -9.24
N THR A 151 -5.44 1.37 -8.90
CA THR A 151 -5.72 2.75 -9.32
C THR A 151 -5.66 2.89 -10.84
N LEU A 152 -4.69 2.25 -11.50
CA LEU A 152 -4.59 2.22 -12.96
C LEU A 152 -5.76 1.48 -13.60
N ARG A 153 -6.20 0.36 -13.02
CA ARG A 153 -7.36 -0.40 -13.51
C ARG A 153 -8.65 0.42 -13.36
N ASN A 154 -8.86 1.07 -12.22
CA ASN A 154 -10.01 1.95 -11.99
C ASN A 154 -10.03 3.12 -12.96
N ARG A 155 -8.90 3.79 -13.19
CA ARG A 155 -8.81 4.87 -14.19
C ARG A 155 -9.08 4.39 -15.62
N ARG A 156 -8.62 3.18 -15.97
CA ARG A 156 -8.94 2.58 -17.29
C ARG A 156 -10.44 2.29 -17.41
N LEU A 157 -11.05 1.73 -16.36
CA LEU A 157 -12.49 1.46 -16.29
C LEU A 157 -13.31 2.76 -16.37
N GLU A 158 -12.95 3.81 -15.63
CA GLU A 158 -13.61 5.12 -15.75
C GLU A 158 -13.51 5.68 -17.17
N LYS A 159 -12.33 5.54 -17.80
CA LYS A 159 -12.12 6.01 -19.17
C LYS A 159 -12.94 5.22 -20.19
N SER A 160 -13.15 3.91 -20.00
CA SER A 160 -13.99 3.09 -20.88
C SER A 160 -15.49 3.36 -20.67
N LYS A 161 -15.92 3.75 -19.47
CA LYS A 161 -17.32 4.07 -19.14
C LYS A 161 -17.76 5.48 -19.55
N LYS A 162 -16.82 6.41 -19.77
CA LYS A 162 -17.10 7.79 -20.20
C LYS A 162 -18.07 7.93 -21.40
N PRO A 163 -18.00 7.12 -22.47
CA PRO A 163 -18.97 7.16 -23.57
C PRO A 163 -20.35 6.55 -23.23
N LEU A 164 -20.47 5.71 -22.19
CA LEU A 164 -21.73 5.10 -21.77
C LEU A 164 -22.63 6.09 -21.03
N TYR A 165 -22.07 6.91 -20.13
CA TYR A 165 -22.85 7.88 -19.34
C TYR A 165 -23.78 8.80 -20.13
N PRO A 166 -23.35 9.49 -21.21
CA PRO A 166 -24.25 10.34 -21.98
C PRO A 166 -25.37 9.56 -22.67
N LEU A 167 -25.18 8.26 -22.94
CA LEU A 167 -26.25 7.40 -23.47
C LEU A 167 -27.25 7.05 -22.37
N LEU A 168 -26.78 6.71 -21.17
CA LEU A 168 -27.63 6.45 -20.01
C LEU A 168 -28.45 7.70 -19.62
N ASP A 169 -27.83 8.88 -19.63
CA ASP A 169 -28.52 10.16 -19.37
C ASP A 169 -29.65 10.38 -20.38
N ARG A 170 -29.39 10.12 -21.67
CA ARG A 170 -30.40 10.25 -22.72
C ARG A 170 -31.52 9.22 -22.61
N LEU A 171 -31.23 8.02 -22.14
CA LEU A 171 -32.24 6.99 -21.87
C LEU A 171 -33.12 7.37 -20.67
N TYR A 172 -32.54 8.02 -19.66
CA TYR A 172 -33.22 8.46 -18.43
C TYR A 172 -34.04 9.74 -18.60
N ASP A 173 -33.69 10.59 -19.57
CA ASP A 173 -34.30 11.89 -19.85
C ASP A 173 -35.83 11.82 -20.07
N GLN A 174 -36.60 12.17 -19.04
CA GLN A 174 -38.08 12.10 -19.04
C GLN A 174 -38.74 13.23 -19.83
N GLU A 175 -38.00 14.24 -20.26
CA GLU A 175 -38.54 15.31 -21.11
C GLU A 175 -38.71 14.86 -22.57
N LYS A 176 -38.11 13.72 -22.94
CA LYS A 176 -38.15 13.15 -24.29
C LYS A 176 -39.20 12.06 -24.44
N SER A 177 -39.62 11.85 -25.69
CA SER A 177 -40.49 10.73 -26.04
C SER A 177 -39.78 9.39 -25.83
N ASP A 178 -40.55 8.34 -25.55
CA ASP A 178 -39.98 7.00 -25.34
C ASP A 178 -39.23 6.49 -26.57
N GLU A 179 -39.65 6.88 -27.77
CA GLU A 179 -38.96 6.50 -29.01
C GLU A 179 -37.55 7.11 -29.09
N GLU A 180 -37.41 8.39 -28.73
CA GLU A 180 -36.11 9.05 -28.67
C GLU A 180 -35.21 8.47 -27.57
N ARG A 181 -35.79 8.16 -26.42
CA ARG A 181 -35.07 7.56 -25.28
C ARG A 181 -34.61 6.14 -25.61
N LEU A 182 -35.48 5.30 -26.15
CA LEU A 182 -35.16 3.92 -26.50
C LEU A 182 -34.22 3.79 -27.71
N SER A 183 -34.10 4.84 -28.55
CA SER A 183 -33.20 4.84 -29.70
C SER A 183 -31.73 4.63 -29.34
N VAL A 184 -31.32 4.97 -28.12
CA VAL A 184 -29.94 4.76 -27.64
C VAL A 184 -29.70 3.40 -27.00
N LEU A 185 -30.77 2.67 -26.67
CA LEU A 185 -30.68 1.38 -25.98
C LEU A 185 -29.80 0.36 -26.72
N PRO A 186 -29.86 0.19 -28.05
CA PRO A 186 -28.95 -0.73 -28.76
C PRO A 186 -27.47 -0.38 -28.56
N LYS A 187 -27.13 0.92 -28.55
CA LYS A 187 -25.75 1.37 -28.33
C LYS A 187 -25.28 1.15 -26.90
N ILE A 188 -26.19 1.24 -25.92
CA ILE A 188 -25.90 0.92 -24.53
C ILE A 188 -25.57 -0.58 -24.40
N LEU A 189 -26.32 -1.44 -25.09
CA LEU A 189 -26.12 -2.90 -25.05
C LEU A 189 -24.84 -3.40 -25.77
N GLU A 190 -24.11 -2.52 -26.47
CA GLU A 190 -22.77 -2.83 -27.01
C GLU A 190 -21.67 -2.76 -25.93
N PHE A 191 -21.96 -2.15 -24.77
CA PHE A 191 -21.05 -2.10 -23.64
C PHE A 191 -21.11 -3.38 -22.80
N ASP A 192 -20.15 -3.54 -21.88
CA ASP A 192 -20.07 -4.69 -20.99
C ASP A 192 -21.38 -4.83 -20.17
N PRO A 193 -21.99 -6.03 -20.10
CA PRO A 193 -23.15 -6.30 -19.25
C PRO A 193 -22.97 -5.86 -17.81
N GLU A 194 -21.77 -6.01 -17.22
CA GLU A 194 -21.49 -5.59 -15.83
C GLU A 194 -21.66 -4.07 -15.64
N ASP A 195 -21.45 -3.29 -16.70
CA ASP A 195 -21.53 -1.82 -16.66
C ASP A 195 -22.92 -1.28 -17.01
N THR A 196 -23.76 -2.09 -17.63
CA THR A 196 -25.07 -1.69 -18.17
C THR A 196 -26.24 -2.22 -17.35
N LEU A 197 -26.10 -3.39 -16.73
CA LEU A 197 -27.18 -4.07 -16.00
C LEU A 197 -27.75 -3.19 -14.89
N GLY A 198 -26.93 -2.77 -13.92
CA GLY A 198 -27.38 -1.98 -12.77
C GLY A 198 -28.11 -0.67 -13.15
N PRO A 199 -27.58 0.16 -14.08
CA PRO A 199 -28.30 1.33 -14.57
C PRO A 199 -29.65 1.00 -15.22
N LEU A 200 -29.73 -0.04 -16.04
CA LEU A 200 -30.99 -0.43 -16.70
C LEU A 200 -32.01 -0.97 -15.68
N GLU A 201 -31.57 -1.77 -14.71
CA GLU A 201 -32.41 -2.24 -13.60
C GLU A 201 -32.99 -1.05 -12.81
N PHE A 202 -32.13 -0.08 -12.45
CA PHE A 202 -32.58 1.13 -11.76
C PHE A 202 -33.67 1.86 -12.55
N MET A 203 -33.49 2.04 -13.86
CA MET A 203 -34.51 2.65 -14.71
C MET A 203 -35.81 1.84 -14.76
N ALA A 204 -35.73 0.51 -14.77
CA ALA A 204 -36.89 -0.38 -14.70
C ALA A 204 -37.64 -0.32 -13.36
N THR A 205 -37.04 0.20 -12.28
CA THR A 205 -37.74 0.41 -10.99
C THR A 205 -38.58 1.69 -10.97
N GLN A 206 -38.36 2.63 -11.88
CA GLN A 206 -39.04 3.94 -11.86
C GLN A 206 -40.47 3.85 -12.39
N ASN A 207 -41.44 4.28 -11.59
CA ASN A 207 -42.88 4.26 -11.93
C ASN A 207 -43.32 5.39 -12.88
N THR A 208 -42.46 6.36 -13.14
CA THR A 208 -42.70 7.48 -14.05
C THR A 208 -42.56 7.10 -15.53
N ASN A 209 -41.98 5.92 -15.81
CA ASN A 209 -41.80 5.43 -17.17
C ASN A 209 -43.11 4.85 -17.73
N SER A 210 -43.34 5.02 -19.03
CA SER A 210 -44.49 4.41 -19.69
C SER A 210 -44.40 2.88 -19.71
N GLU A 211 -45.55 2.23 -19.89
CA GLU A 211 -45.61 0.77 -20.05
C GLU A 211 -44.82 0.28 -21.27
N GLN A 212 -44.84 1.03 -22.39
CA GLN A 212 -44.09 0.67 -23.60
C GLN A 212 -42.57 0.73 -23.35
N PHE A 213 -42.11 1.79 -22.66
CA PHE A 213 -40.71 1.93 -22.28
C PHE A 213 -40.25 0.77 -21.39
N LEU A 214 -41.01 0.52 -20.31
CA LEU A 214 -40.71 -0.54 -19.34
C LEU A 214 -40.73 -1.92 -19.99
N THR A 215 -41.68 -2.19 -20.88
CA THR A 215 -41.75 -3.46 -21.62
C THR A 215 -40.50 -3.67 -22.46
N ARG A 216 -40.08 -2.64 -23.22
CA ARG A 216 -38.88 -2.76 -24.07
C ARG A 216 -37.60 -2.93 -23.25
N LEU A 217 -37.47 -2.18 -22.16
CA LEU A 217 -36.33 -2.30 -21.24
C LEU A 217 -36.30 -3.70 -20.59
N GLY A 218 -37.46 -4.18 -20.14
CA GLY A 218 -37.63 -5.50 -19.54
C GLY A 218 -37.25 -6.63 -20.48
N THR A 219 -37.61 -6.55 -21.77
CA THR A 219 -37.17 -7.54 -22.77
C THR A 219 -35.65 -7.66 -22.85
N GLU A 220 -34.92 -6.53 -22.84
CA GLU A 220 -33.47 -6.54 -22.92
C GLU A 220 -32.83 -6.98 -21.60
N LEU A 221 -33.36 -6.54 -20.46
CA LEU A 221 -32.96 -7.03 -19.13
C LEU A 221 -33.11 -8.56 -19.04
N GLY A 222 -34.22 -9.12 -19.51
CA GLY A 222 -34.43 -10.57 -19.56
C GLY A 222 -33.38 -11.32 -20.39
N LYS A 223 -32.84 -10.70 -21.45
CA LYS A 223 -31.72 -11.29 -22.22
C LYS A 223 -30.41 -11.21 -21.44
N LEU A 224 -30.13 -10.09 -20.79
CA LEU A 224 -28.91 -9.91 -19.98
C LEU A 224 -28.91 -10.90 -18.80
N TRP A 225 -30.00 -10.94 -18.04
CA TRP A 225 -30.20 -11.87 -16.92
C TRP A 225 -30.11 -13.34 -17.34
N SER A 226 -30.52 -13.69 -18.57
CA SER A 226 -30.42 -15.09 -19.05
C SER A 226 -28.97 -15.60 -19.19
N ALA A 227 -27.98 -14.70 -19.12
CA ALA A 227 -26.56 -15.02 -19.19
C ALA A 227 -25.86 -14.98 -17.81
N LEU A 228 -26.58 -14.70 -16.72
CA LEU A 228 -26.03 -14.57 -15.37
C LEU A 228 -26.42 -15.74 -14.46
N ASP A 229 -25.68 -15.90 -13.36
CA ASP A 229 -25.97 -16.87 -12.31
C ASP A 229 -27.13 -16.39 -11.41
N ILE A 230 -27.88 -17.34 -10.83
CA ILE A 230 -29.13 -17.06 -10.08
C ILE A 230 -28.93 -16.11 -8.87
N GLU A 231 -27.75 -16.16 -8.22
CA GLU A 231 -27.42 -15.34 -7.05
C GLU A 231 -27.37 -13.84 -7.37
N GLU A 232 -27.33 -13.48 -8.66
CA GLU A 232 -27.30 -12.10 -9.15
C GLU A 232 -28.69 -11.59 -9.60
N LEU A 233 -29.74 -12.41 -9.51
CA LEU A 233 -31.08 -12.12 -10.05
C LEU A 233 -32.11 -11.59 -9.03
N GLU A 234 -31.70 -11.22 -7.82
CA GLU A 234 -32.62 -10.69 -6.79
C GLU A 234 -33.33 -9.38 -7.23
N SER A 235 -32.68 -8.60 -8.09
CA SER A 235 -33.18 -7.32 -8.62
C SER A 235 -34.48 -7.44 -9.43
N ILE A 236 -34.77 -8.62 -10.00
CA ILE A 236 -36.02 -8.92 -10.74
C ILE A 236 -37.27 -8.65 -9.89
N THR A 237 -37.16 -8.80 -8.57
CA THR A 237 -38.29 -8.57 -7.66
C THR A 237 -38.62 -7.10 -7.46
N LEU A 238 -37.67 -6.20 -7.78
CA LEU A 238 -37.75 -4.76 -7.51
C LEU A 238 -38.18 -3.94 -8.72
N VAL A 239 -38.13 -4.51 -9.94
CA VAL A 239 -38.53 -3.80 -11.17
C VAL A 239 -40.05 -3.70 -11.32
N GLN A 240 -40.49 -2.67 -12.05
CA GLN A 240 -41.91 -2.39 -12.29
C GLN A 240 -42.60 -3.56 -13.01
N PRO A 241 -43.91 -3.79 -12.78
CA PRO A 241 -44.64 -4.96 -13.29
C PRO A 241 -44.55 -5.16 -14.80
N ALA A 242 -44.56 -4.09 -15.60
CA ALA A 242 -44.44 -4.16 -17.06
C ALA A 242 -43.06 -4.70 -17.50
N ALA A 243 -41.97 -4.15 -16.95
CA ALA A 243 -40.62 -4.62 -17.22
C ALA A 243 -40.42 -6.05 -16.73
N LYS A 244 -40.92 -6.36 -15.53
CA LYS A 244 -40.89 -7.70 -14.94
C LYS A 244 -41.57 -8.73 -15.85
N ARG A 245 -42.79 -8.46 -16.33
CA ARG A 245 -43.51 -9.35 -17.25
C ARG A 245 -42.70 -9.65 -18.50
N ALA A 246 -42.18 -8.61 -19.15
CA ALA A 246 -41.41 -8.74 -20.39
C ALA A 246 -40.09 -9.51 -20.19
N ALA A 247 -39.37 -9.25 -19.10
CA ALA A 247 -38.14 -9.96 -18.77
C ALA A 247 -38.39 -11.45 -18.50
N MET A 248 -39.43 -11.76 -17.73
CA MET A 248 -39.79 -13.13 -17.38
C MET A 248 -40.20 -13.95 -18.61
N GLU A 249 -40.83 -13.35 -19.61
CA GLU A 249 -41.13 -14.02 -20.88
C GLU A 249 -39.86 -14.46 -21.60
N ILE A 250 -38.82 -13.63 -21.60
CA ILE A 250 -37.51 -13.98 -22.18
C ILE A 250 -36.80 -15.05 -21.36
N LEU A 251 -36.76 -14.91 -20.03
CA LEU A 251 -36.10 -15.86 -19.14
C LEU A 251 -36.72 -17.26 -19.23
N LYS A 252 -38.06 -17.33 -19.28
CA LYS A 252 -38.79 -18.61 -19.47
C LYS A 252 -38.37 -19.35 -20.73
N ASN A 253 -38.11 -18.61 -21.81
CA ASN A 253 -37.76 -19.17 -23.11
C ASN A 253 -36.27 -19.48 -23.23
N ARG A 254 -35.39 -18.64 -22.66
CA ARG A 254 -33.93 -18.73 -22.85
C ARG A 254 -33.18 -19.47 -21.75
N ALA A 255 -33.71 -19.47 -20.53
CA ALA A 255 -33.05 -20.09 -19.38
C ALA A 255 -34.08 -20.87 -18.53
N PRO A 256 -34.69 -21.94 -19.09
CA PRO A 256 -35.76 -22.66 -18.42
C PRO A 256 -35.34 -23.32 -17.11
N ALA A 257 -34.03 -23.60 -16.94
CA ALA A 257 -33.48 -24.11 -15.69
C ALA A 257 -33.60 -23.10 -14.53
N LEU A 258 -33.56 -21.79 -14.82
CA LEU A 258 -33.71 -20.74 -13.81
C LEU A 258 -35.17 -20.56 -13.37
N ASN A 259 -36.16 -21.08 -14.11
CA ASN A 259 -37.58 -20.85 -13.82
C ASN A 259 -37.99 -21.37 -12.44
N THR A 260 -37.56 -22.58 -12.07
CA THR A 260 -37.90 -23.21 -10.78
C THR A 260 -37.34 -22.40 -9.60
N GLU A 261 -36.18 -21.78 -9.78
CA GLU A 261 -35.49 -20.98 -8.77
C GLU A 261 -36.06 -19.55 -8.70
N LEU A 262 -36.42 -18.97 -9.85
CA LEU A 262 -37.16 -17.70 -9.93
C LEU A 262 -38.56 -17.79 -9.28
N ASP A 263 -39.19 -18.97 -9.35
CA ASP A 263 -40.44 -19.27 -8.62
C ASP A 263 -40.21 -19.23 -7.10
N ALA A 264 -39.11 -19.82 -6.64
CA ALA A 264 -38.77 -19.90 -5.22
C ALA A 264 -38.52 -18.52 -4.58
N ILE A 265 -37.87 -17.59 -5.29
CA ILE A 265 -37.64 -16.21 -4.81
C ILE A 265 -38.85 -15.30 -5.01
N GLY A 266 -39.99 -15.82 -5.51
CA GLY A 266 -41.21 -15.05 -5.72
C GLY A 266 -41.15 -14.10 -6.92
N ALA A 267 -40.13 -14.20 -7.77
CA ALA A 267 -40.03 -13.42 -9.01
C ALA A 267 -41.17 -13.74 -9.98
N LEU A 268 -41.76 -14.93 -9.92
CA LEU A 268 -42.88 -15.34 -10.77
C LEU A 268 -44.28 -14.95 -10.24
N LYS A 269 -44.38 -14.41 -9.02
CA LYS A 269 -45.62 -13.75 -8.57
C LYS A 269 -45.78 -12.44 -9.32
N LEU A 270 -46.44 -12.51 -10.47
CA LEU A 270 -46.95 -11.35 -11.19
C LEU A 270 -48.11 -10.82 -10.36
N GLY A 271 -47.91 -9.67 -9.71
CA GLY A 271 -48.97 -8.99 -8.98
C GLY A 271 -50.18 -8.76 -9.88
N HIS A 272 -51.35 -9.16 -9.39
CA HIS A 272 -52.64 -8.74 -9.93
C HIS A 272 -52.81 -7.22 -9.82
#